data_AF-A0AAU1PK45-F1
#
_entry.id   AF-A0AAU1PK45-F1
#
_cell.length_a   1.000
_cell.length_b   1.000
_cell.length_c   1.000
_cell.angle_alpha   90.00
_cell.angle_beta   90.00
_cell.angle_gamma   90.00
#
_symmetry.space_group_name_H-M   'P 1'
#
loop_
_entity.id
_entity.type
_entity.pdbx_description
1 polymer ?
#
loop_
_entity_poly.entity_id
_entity_poly.type
_entity_poly.pdbx_seq_one_letter_code
_entity_poly.pdbx_strand_id
1 'polypeptide(L)' 'MTKRTNTHRPAHWLARRVHRCRAAAEAGMSTAEYAVGTIAACGFAAVLYKIVTSDAVRTALSGVIEKALNVSF' A
#
# COMPACT_ATOMS: atom_id res chain seq x y z
N MET A 1 -46.67 -29.85 -37.46
CA MET A 1 -45.97 -28.66 -37.96
C MET A 1 -45.86 -27.62 -36.84
N THR A 2 -44.83 -27.70 -35.97
CA THR A 2 -44.47 -26.60 -35.06
C THR A 2 -43.05 -26.80 -34.54
N LYS A 3 -42.06 -26.21 -35.22
CA LYS A 3 -40.68 -26.14 -34.70
C LYS A 3 -40.60 -25.04 -33.64
N ARG A 4 -40.46 -25.42 -32.36
CA ARG A 4 -39.89 -24.54 -31.34
C ARG A 4 -38.37 -24.65 -31.43
N THR A 5 -37.70 -23.66 -32.03
CA THR A 5 -36.26 -23.47 -31.87
C THR A 5 -36.02 -22.21 -31.08
N ASN A 6 -35.99 -22.36 -29.76
CA ASN A 6 -35.43 -21.38 -28.85
C ASN A 6 -34.18 -22.01 -28.21
N THR A 7 -33.00 -21.49 -28.51
CA THR A 7 -31.80 -21.72 -27.70
C THR A 7 -30.92 -20.48 -27.68
N HIS A 8 -31.17 -19.64 -26.66
CA HIS A 8 -30.21 -18.88 -25.84
C HIS A 8 -28.75 -19.43 -25.88
N ARG A 9 -27.63 -18.71 -25.76
CA ARG A 9 -27.24 -17.32 -25.45
C ARG A 9 -25.70 -17.25 -25.58
N PRO A 10 -25.07 -16.27 -26.27
CA PRO A 10 -23.60 -16.13 -26.32
C PRO A 10 -22.97 -15.62 -25.00
N ALA A 11 -23.68 -15.67 -23.87
CA ALA A 11 -23.24 -15.05 -22.61
C ALA A 11 -22.18 -15.86 -21.83
N HIS A 12 -22.06 -17.17 -22.08
CA HIS A 12 -21.24 -18.05 -21.25
C HIS A 12 -19.72 -17.87 -21.49
N TRP A 13 -19.28 -17.54 -22.71
CA TRP A 13 -17.85 -17.32 -22.98
C TRP A 13 -17.34 -16.04 -22.31
N LEU A 14 -18.16 -14.99 -22.28
CA LEU A 14 -17.86 -13.73 -21.61
C LEU A 14 -17.85 -13.92 -20.09
N ALA A 15 -18.84 -14.63 -19.55
CA ALA A 15 -18.90 -14.97 -18.13
C ALA A 15 -17.65 -15.74 -17.70
N ARG A 16 -17.22 -16.76 -18.46
CA ARG A 16 -15.99 -17.52 -18.19
C ARG A 16 -14.74 -16.65 -18.21
N ARG A 17 -14.65 -15.68 -19.14
CA ARG A 17 -13.53 -14.73 -19.18
C ARG A 17 -13.49 -13.85 -17.93
N VAL A 18 -14.64 -13.28 -17.54
CA VAL A 18 -14.74 -12.44 -16.34
C VAL A 18 -14.36 -13.21 -15.08
N HIS A 19 -14.83 -14.46 -14.93
CA HIS A 19 -14.45 -15.30 -13.79
C HIS A 19 -12.94 -15.57 -13.73
N ARG A 20 -12.28 -15.80 -14.87
CA ARG A 20 -10.83 -16.01 -14.92
C ARG A 20 -10.04 -14.76 -14.55
N CYS A 21 -10.46 -13.58 -15.01
CA CYS A 21 -9.80 -12.32 -14.64
C CYS A 21 -9.93 -12.04 -13.14
N ARG A 22 -11.10 -12.30 -12.56
CA ARG A 22 -11.32 -12.17 -11.10
C ARG A 22 -10.43 -13.14 -10.33
N ALA A 23 -10.40 -14.42 -10.71
CA ALA A 23 -9.54 -15.40 -10.05
C ALA A 23 -8.04 -15.03 -10.11
N ALA A 24 -7.58 -14.45 -11.22
CA ALA A 24 -6.21 -13.94 -11.34
C ALA A 24 -5.94 -12.72 -10.46
N ALA A 25 -6.92 -11.83 -10.30
CA ALA A 25 -6.80 -10.67 -9.40
C ALA A 25 -6.74 -11.09 -7.93
N GLU A 26 -7.59 -12.03 -7.51
CA GLU A 26 -7.55 -12.60 -6.15
C GLU A 26 -6.20 -13.26 -5.85
N ALA A 27 -5.62 -13.97 -6.82
CA ALA A 27 -4.31 -14.61 -6.66
C ALA A 27 -3.16 -13.59 -6.42
N GLY A 28 -3.30 -12.35 -6.88
CA GLY A 28 -2.30 -11.29 -6.70
C GLY A 28 -2.60 -10.32 -5.55
N MET A 29 -3.75 -10.44 -4.89
CA MET A 29 -4.23 -9.49 -3.90
C MET A 29 -3.27 -9.36 -2.71
N SER A 30 -2.85 -10.48 -2.11
CA SER A 30 -1.93 -10.46 -0.98
C SER A 30 -0.57 -9.86 -1.34
N THR A 31 0.00 -10.18 -2.51
CA THR A 31 1.27 -9.58 -2.97
C THR A 31 1.15 -8.06 -3.15
N ALA A 32 0.02 -7.60 -3.69
CA ALA A 32 -0.25 -6.16 -3.83
C ALA A 32 -0.38 -5.47 -2.46
N GLU A 33 -1.01 -6.10 -1.47
CA GLU A 33 -1.10 -5.58 -0.10
C GLU A 33 0.28 -5.39 0.52
N TYR A 34 1.17 -6.38 0.42
CA TYR A 34 2.55 -6.26 0.91
C TYR A 34 3.33 -5.14 0.20
N ALA A 35 3.17 -5.02 -1.13
CA ALA A 35 3.83 -3.98 -1.90
C ALA A 35 3.36 -2.58 -1.48
N VAL A 36 2.05 -2.37 -1.38
CA VAL A 36 1.47 -1.08 -0.93
C VAL A 36 1.84 -0.79 0.52
N GLY A 37 1.82 -1.79 1.40
CA GLY A 37 2.26 -1.65 2.79
C GLY A 37 3.71 -1.22 2.89
N THR A 38 4.60 -1.78 2.06
CA THR A 38 6.01 -1.39 2.00
C THR A 38 6.17 0.04 1.50
N ILE A 39 5.47 0.43 0.43
CA ILE A 39 5.52 1.81 -0.09
C ILE A 39 5.02 2.81 0.96
N ALA A 40 3.92 2.49 1.66
CA ALA A 40 3.39 3.32 2.73
C ALA A 40 4.41 3.49 3.87
N ALA A 41 5.04 2.40 4.30
CA ALA A 41 6.09 2.43 5.33
C ALA A 41 7.31 3.25 4.88
N CYS A 42 7.78 3.08 3.65
CA CYS A 42 8.87 3.86 3.08
C CYS A 42 8.53 5.36 3.00
N GLY A 43 7.31 5.70 2.60
CA GLY A 43 6.82 7.09 2.59
C GLY A 43 6.82 7.72 3.98
N PHE A 44 6.32 6.99 4.98
CA PHE A 44 6.38 7.44 6.37
C PHE A 44 7.81 7.62 6.88
N ALA A 45 8.70 6.66 6.59
CA ALA A 45 10.11 6.75 6.94
C ALA A 45 10.79 7.98 6.31
N ALA A 46 10.48 8.32 5.07
CA ALA A 46 11.00 9.52 4.42
C ALA A 46 10.55 10.80 5.14
N VAL A 47 9.28 10.88 5.55
CA VAL A 47 8.76 12.02 6.34
C VAL A 47 9.47 12.11 7.69
N LEU A 48 9.58 11.00 8.42
CA LEU A 48 10.30 10.95 9.70
C LEU A 48 11.77 11.35 9.55
N TYR A 49 12.43 10.89 8.48
CA TYR A 49 13.80 11.27 8.17
C TYR A 49 13.92 12.80 8.00
N LYS A 50 12.98 13.43 7.29
CA LYS A 50 12.96 14.89 7.14
C LYS A 50 12.73 15.61 8.46
N ILE A 51 11.89 15.05 9.34
CA ILE A 51 11.63 15.62 10.67
C ILE A 51 12.90 15.55 11.52
N VAL A 52 13.51 14.36 11.67
CA VAL A 52 14.69 14.18 12.53
C VAL A 52 15.92 14.90 12.01
N THR A 53 16.01 15.11 10.70
CA THR A 53 17.10 15.89 10.07
C THR A 53 16.80 17.39 9.98
N SER A 54 15.66 17.87 10.49
CA SER A 54 15.33 19.29 10.50
C SER A 54 16.18 20.08 11.49
N ASP A 55 16.33 21.39 11.22
CA ASP A 55 17.08 22.30 12.10
C ASP A 55 16.46 22.38 13.50
N ALA A 56 15.13 22.44 13.59
CA ALA A 56 14.42 22.49 14.87
C ALA A 56 14.73 21.28 15.76
N VAL A 57 14.75 20.06 15.20
CA VAL A 57 15.09 18.85 15.97
C VAL A 57 16.56 18.83 16.36
N ARG A 58 17.46 19.22 15.46
CA ARG A 58 18.90 19.31 15.77
C ARG A 58 19.16 20.30 16.91
N THR A 59 18.59 21.50 16.82
CA THR A 59 18.72 22.55 17.83
C THR A 59 18.15 22.12 19.18
N ALA A 60 16.97 21.49 19.19
CA ALA A 60 16.39 20.93 20.41
C ALA A 60 17.30 19.85 21.04
N LEU A 61 17.83 18.93 20.23
CA LEU A 61 18.71 17.87 20.70
C LEU A 61 20.05 18.44 21.23
N SER A 62 20.66 19.38 20.52
CA SER A 62 21.88 20.09 20.97
C SER A 62 21.63 20.77 22.31
N GLY A 63 20.51 21.47 22.48
CA GLY A 63 20.17 22.12 23.75
C GLY A 63 19.97 21.14 24.92
N VAL A 64 19.44 19.94 24.65
CA VAL A 64 19.34 18.87 25.67
C VAL A 64 20.74 18.36 26.05
N ILE A 65 21.62 18.14 25.07
CA ILE A 65 23.00 17.68 25.30
C ILE A 65 23.79 18.73 26.08
N GLU A 66 23.73 20.00 25.68
CA GLU A 66 24.39 21.10 26.38
C GLU A 66 23.92 21.22 27.83
N LYS A 67 22.61 21.13 28.08
CA LYS A 67 22.08 21.10 29.45
C LYS A 67 22.63 19.93 30.26
N ALA A 68 22.66 18.73 29.67
CA ALA A 68 23.19 17.55 30.35
C ALA A 68 24.69 17.68 30.68
N LEU A 69 25.47 18.31 29.80
CA LEU A 69 26.90 18.55 30.01
C LEU A 69 27.20 19.73 30.93
N ASN A 70 26.30 20.72 31.01
CA ASN A 70 26.43 21.88 31.89
C ASN A 70 25.84 21.62 33.29
N VAL A 71 25.31 20.43 33.56
CA VAL A 71 25.22 19.93 34.95
C VAL A 71 26.64 19.59 35.40
N SER A 72 27.40 20.65 35.71
CA SER A 72 28.62 20.54 36.48
C SER A 72 28.25 20.04 37.87
N PHE A 73 28.90 18.97 38.32
CA PHE A 73 28.87 18.53 39.72
C PHE A 73 29.38 19.63 40.66
#